data_AF-A0A8T7BRF4-F1
#
_entry.id   AF-A0A8T7BRF4-F1
#
_cell.length_a   1.000
_cell.length_b   1.000
_cell.length_c   1.000
_cell.angle_alpha   90.00
_cell.angle_beta   90.00
_cell.angle_gamma   90.00
#
_symmetry.space_group_name_H-M   'P 1'
#
loop_
_entity.id
_entity.type
_entity.pdbx_description
1 polymer ?
#
loop_
_entity_poly.entity_id
_entity_poly.type
_entity_poly.pdbx_seq_one_letter_code
_entity_poly.pdbx_strand_id
1 'polypeptide(L)' 'MQYDYLIIGGGIIGLSTAWQLKQRYPDASILLLEKETE' A
#
# COMPACT_ATOMS: atom_id res chain seq x y z
N MET A 1 14.30 1.35 -7.12
CA MET A 1 13.27 2.20 -6.49
C MET A 1 13.22 1.81 -5.01
N GLN A 2 13.13 2.78 -4.10
CA GLN A 2 13.05 2.52 -2.66
C GLN A 2 11.64 2.90 -2.19
N TYR A 3 11.02 2.04 -1.38
CA TYR A 3 9.70 2.26 -0.79
C TYR A 3 9.81 2.16 0.73
N ASP A 4 9.05 2.99 1.45
CA ASP A 4 9.00 2.96 2.92
C ASP A 4 8.13 1.80 3.42
N TYR A 5 7.08 1.47 2.67
CA TYR A 5 6.16 0.38 2.99
C TYR A 5 5.88 -0.50 1.77
N LEU A 6 5.81 -1.81 2.01
CA LEU A 6 5.35 -2.82 1.05
C LEU A 6 4.09 -3.50 1.61
N ILE A 7 3.02 -3.51 0.82
CA ILE A 7 1.76 -4.20 1.13
C ILE A 7 1.55 -5.28 0.08
N ILE A 8 1.25 -6.51 0.51
CA ILE A 8 0.97 -7.65 -0.36
C ILE A 8 -0.51 -8.03 -0.18
N GLY A 9 -1.26 -8.00 -1.29
CA GLY A 9 -2.72 -8.13 -1.38
C GLY A 9 -3.40 -6.77 -1.51
N GLY A 10 -4.15 -6.56 -2.61
CA GLY A 10 -4.84 -5.30 -2.91
C GLY A 10 -6.36 -5.34 -2.68
N GLY A 11 -6.87 -6.41 -2.06
CA GLY A 11 -8.22 -6.45 -1.52
C GLY A 11 -8.49 -5.34 -0.48
N ILE A 12 -9.73 -5.29 0.03
CA ILE A 12 -10.21 -4.19 0.90
C ILE A 12 -9.31 -3.89 2.10
N ILE A 13 -8.69 -4.92 2.68
CA ILE A 13 -7.77 -4.78 3.82
C ILE A 13 -6.46 -4.12 3.38
N GLY A 14 -5.89 -4.52 2.23
CA GLY A 14 -4.65 -3.95 1.71
C GLY A 14 -4.81 -2.47 1.37
N LEU A 15 -5.90 -2.12 0.69
CA LEU A 15 -6.21 -0.73 0.34
C LEU A 15 -6.51 0.13 1.57
N SER A 16 -7.30 -0.36 2.52
CA SER A 16 -7.58 0.39 3.76
C SER A 16 -6.31 0.60 4.59
N THR A 17 -5.40 -0.39 4.61
CA THR A 17 -4.09 -0.26 5.27
C THR A 17 -3.23 0.80 4.57
N ALA A 18 -3.14 0.78 3.24
CA ALA A 18 -2.41 1.79 2.47
C ALA A 18 -2.97 3.20 2.70
N TRP A 19 -4.30 3.32 2.73
CA TRP A 19 -4.99 4.59 2.95
C TRP A 19 -4.75 5.16 4.36
N GLN A 20 -4.77 4.32 5.39
CA GLN A 20 -4.44 4.75 6.75
C GLN A 20 -2.96 5.15 6.88
N LEU A 21 -2.05 4.39 6.26
CA LEU A 21 -0.63 4.73 6.23
C LEU A 21 -0.39 6.07 5.54
N LYS A 22 -1.08 6.35 4.42
CA LYS A 22 -0.92 7.61 3.70
C LYS A 22 -1.47 8.82 4.46
N GLN A 23 -2.52 8.64 5.26
CA GLN A 23 -3.01 9.70 6.14
C GLN A 23 -2.04 9.99 7.30
N ARG A 24 -1.44 8.95 7.89
CA ARG A 24 -0.52 9.10 9.02
C ARG A 24 0.87 9.56 8.58
N TYR A 25 1.32 9.12 7.42
CA TYR A 25 2.63 9.44 6.83
C TYR A 25 2.43 9.93 5.38
N PRO A 26 2.05 11.20 5.19
CA PRO A 26 1.74 11.76 3.87
C PRO A 26 2.89 11.63 2.87
N ASP A 27 4.13 11.69 3.34
CA ASP A 27 5.32 11.64 2.49
C ASP A 27 5.82 10.22 2.23
N ALA A 28 5.31 9.21 2.95
CA ALA A 28 5.75 7.84 2.79
C ALA A 28 5.38 7.30 1.40
N SER A 29 6.37 6.65 0.78
CA SER A 29 6.22 5.89 -0.45
C SER A 29 5.73 4.48 -0.12
N ILE A 30 4.60 4.09 -0.72
CA ILE A 30 3.93 2.81 -0.43
C ILE A 30 3.81 2.04 -1.74
N LEU A 31 4.35 0.82 -1.76
CA LEU A 31 4.15 -0.14 -2.84
C LEU A 31 3.08 -1.15 -2.40
N LEU A 32 1.98 -1.24 -3.15
CA LEU A 32 0.95 -2.25 -2.94
C LEU A 32 0.96 -3.21 -4.13
N LEU A 33 1.13 -4.50 -3.85
CA LEU A 33 1.18 -5.58 -4.83
C LEU A 33 -0.07 -6.44 -4.72
N GLU A 34 -0.87 -6.48 -5.78
CA GLU A 34 -1.91 -7.48 -5.97
C GLU A 34 -1.31 -8.65 -6.77
N LYS A 35 -1.69 -9.89 -6.43
CA LYS A 35 -1.30 -11.06 -7.23
C LYS A 35 -2.04 -11.10 -8.57
N GLU A 36 -3.29 -10.65 -8.56
CA GLU A 36 -4.16 -10.67 -9.72
C GLU A 36 -3.84 -9.48 -10.63
N THR A 37 -3.77 -9.75 -11.93
CA THR A 37 -3.43 -8.77 -12.98
C THR A 37 -4.66 -8.12 -13.61
N GLU A 38 -5.84 -8.37 -13.05
CA GLU A 38 -7.13 -7.94 -13.63
C GLU A 38 -7.27 -6.41 -13.67
#